data_AF-X0VN77-F1
#
_entry.id   AF-X0VN77-F1
#
_cell.length_a   1.000
_cell.length_b   1.000
_cell.length_c   1.000
_cell.angle_alpha   90.00
_cell.angle_beta   90.00
_cell.angle_gamma   90.00
#
_symmetry.space_group_name_H-M   'P 1'
#
loop_
_entity.id
_entity.type
_entity.pdbx_description
1 polymer ?
#
loop_
_entity_poly.entity_id
_entity_poly.type
_entity_poly.pdbx_seq_one_letter_code
_entity_poly.pdbx_strand_id
1 'polypeptide(L)'
;MIKKKTFIECIEAIKKQNEIEHKVCDALELVVDGNFIPMFSETIFSQLLKVMEESMNDKDWISWWMFEKDFGRDKKMKGYHKNGRVIKLDTAEDLYKYLVKNYKK
;
A
#
# COMPACT_ATOMS: atom_id res chain seq x y z
N MET A 1 11.93 10.91 -7.45
CA MET A 1 11.64 10.48 -6.07
C MET A 1 11.04 11.64 -5.32
N ILE A 2 9.80 11.48 -4.87
CA ILE A 2 9.13 12.45 -4.00
C ILE A 2 9.81 12.51 -2.63
N LYS A 3 9.55 13.58 -1.88
CA LYS A 3 10.12 13.76 -0.54
C LYS A 3 9.55 12.70 0.42
N LYS A 4 10.39 12.18 1.32
CA LYS A 4 10.01 11.22 2.38
C LYS A 4 8.70 11.60 3.09
N LYS A 5 8.60 12.86 3.53
CA LYS A 5 7.42 13.35 4.24
C LYS A 5 6.15 13.17 3.41
N THR A 6 6.16 13.65 2.17
CA THR A 6 5.03 13.53 1.24
C THR A 6 4.70 12.06 0.94
N PHE A 7 5.71 11.21 0.73
CA PHE A 7 5.50 9.78 0.52
C PHE A 7 4.75 9.12 1.69
N ILE A 8 5.22 9.36 2.93
CA ILE A 8 4.60 8.79 4.12
C ILE A 8 3.18 9.33 4.31
N GLU A 9 2.98 10.64 4.15
CA GLU A 9 1.65 11.25 4.26
C GLU A 9 0.66 10.66 3.24
N CYS A 10 1.09 10.45 1.99
CA CYS A 10 0.27 9.81 0.96
C CYS A 10 -0.07 8.35 1.32
N ILE A 11 0.91 7.54 1.72
CA ILE A 11 0.69 6.14 2.09
C ILE A 11 -0.27 6.03 3.28
N GLU A 12 -0.09 6.84 4.32
CA GLU A 12 -0.98 6.81 5.49
C GLU A 12 -2.40 7.31 5.16
N ALA A 13 -2.53 8.29 4.26
CA ALA A 13 -3.85 8.73 3.78
C ALA A 13 -4.57 7.63 3.00
N ILE A 14 -3.87 6.92 2.11
CA ILE A 14 -4.43 5.81 1.34
C ILE A 14 -4.82 4.66 2.27
N LYS A 15 -3.95 4.29 3.21
CA LYS A 15 -4.23 3.27 4.23
C LYS A 15 -5.49 3.61 5.03
N LYS A 16 -5.61 4.86 5.49
CA LYS A 16 -6.79 5.32 6.23
C LYS A 16 -8.06 5.24 5.40
N GLN A 17 -7.99 5.61 4.11
CA GLN A 17 -9.15 5.51 3.20
C GLN A 17 -9.59 4.06 3.04
N ASN A 18 -8.65 3.15 2.78
CA ASN A 18 -8.94 1.71 2.66
C ASN A 18 -9.55 1.13 3.96
N GLU A 19 -9.04 1.51 5.13
CA GLU A 19 -9.63 1.10 6.42
C GLU A 19 -11.06 1.61 6.63
N ILE A 20 -11.38 2.82 6.16
CA ILE A 20 -12.74 3.37 6.22
C ILE A 20 -13.65 2.60 5.28
N GLU A 21 -13.21 2.35 4.05
CA GLU A 21 -13.97 1.61 3.04
C GLU A 21 -14.30 0.19 3.52
N HIS A 22 -13.34 -0.53 4.09
CA HIS A 22 -13.58 -1.83 4.71
C HIS A 22 -14.64 -1.76 5.82
N LYS A 23 -14.55 -0.78 6.74
CA LYS A 23 -15.57 -0.62 7.79
C LYS A 23 -16.96 -0.31 7.25
N VAL A 24 -17.05 0.45 6.16
CA VAL A 24 -18.35 0.72 5.51
C VAL A 24 -18.88 -0.55 4.86
N CYS A 25 -18.04 -1.32 4.16
CA CYS A 25 -18.43 -2.61 3.59
C CYS A 25 -18.93 -3.58 4.68
N ASP A 26 -18.18 -3.74 5.76
CA ASP A 26 -18.56 -4.59 6.90
C ASP A 26 -19.90 -4.15 7.51
N ALA A 27 -20.14 -2.83 7.63
CA ALA A 27 -21.39 -2.30 8.17
C ALA A 27 -22.58 -2.52 7.21
N LEU A 28 -22.35 -2.39 5.89
CA LEU A 28 -23.37 -2.67 4.89
C LEU A 28 -23.74 -4.15 4.86
N GLU A 29 -22.77 -5.05 5.04
CA GLU A 29 -22.98 -6.50 5.12
C GLU A 29 -24.06 -6.88 6.15
N LEU A 30 -24.04 -6.21 7.31
CA LEU A 30 -25.04 -6.41 8.38
C LEU A 30 -26.46 -6.02 7.99
N VAL A 31 -26.62 -5.09 7.05
CA VAL A 31 -27.93 -4.56 6.62
C VAL A 31 -28.47 -5.35 5.44
N VAL A 32 -27.59 -5.88 4.59
CA VAL A 32 -27.97 -6.57 3.36
C VAL A 32 -28.12 -8.09 3.52
N ASP A 33 -27.91 -8.65 4.72
CA ASP A 33 -28.03 -10.10 5.01
C ASP A 33 -27.25 -10.95 3.98
N GLY A 34 -26.00 -10.55 3.72
CA GLY A 34 -25.14 -11.21 2.74
C GLY A 34 -25.48 -10.96 1.26
N ASN A 35 -26.47 -10.12 0.94
CA ASN A 35 -26.73 -9.67 -0.43
C ASN A 35 -25.64 -8.70 -0.93
N PHE A 36 -25.62 -8.44 -2.24
CA PHE A 36 -24.58 -7.66 -2.91
C PHE A 36 -24.24 -6.33 -2.21
N ILE A 37 -22.98 -6.18 -1.80
CA ILE A 37 -22.44 -4.95 -1.22
C ILE A 37 -21.85 -4.10 -2.35
N PRO A 38 -22.28 -2.83 -2.51
CA PRO A 38 -21.65 -1.92 -3.46
C PRO A 38 -20.17 -1.73 -3.09
N MET A 39 -19.25 -2.16 -3.97
CA MET A 39 -17.83 -1.87 -3.80
C MET A 39 -17.53 -0.43 -4.20
N PHE A 40 -16.55 0.18 -3.51
CA PHE A 40 -16.03 1.48 -3.90
C PHE A 40 -15.26 1.39 -5.22
N SER A 41 -15.31 2.48 -5.99
CA SER A 41 -14.58 2.55 -7.25
C SER A 41 -13.08 2.67 -7.01
N GLU A 42 -12.32 1.72 -7.55
CA GLU A 42 -10.85 1.70 -7.48
C GLU A 42 -10.17 2.68 -8.45
N THR A 43 -10.93 3.49 -9.22
CA THR A 43 -10.35 4.36 -10.24
C THR A 43 -9.41 5.41 -9.65
N ILE A 44 -9.81 6.09 -8.57
CA ILE A 44 -8.95 7.10 -7.94
C ILE A 44 -7.76 6.44 -7.27
N PHE A 45 -8.01 5.33 -6.56
CA PHE A 45 -6.97 4.56 -5.89
C PHE A 45 -5.90 4.09 -6.89
N SER A 46 -6.30 3.46 -7.99
CA SER A 46 -5.39 2.96 -9.03
C SER A 46 -4.56 4.07 -9.68
N GLN A 47 -5.15 5.24 -9.93
CA GLN A 47 -4.39 6.39 -10.44
C GLN A 47 -3.42 6.96 -9.39
N LEU A 48 -3.82 7.05 -8.13
CA LEU A 48 -2.93 7.48 -7.05
C LEU A 48 -1.74 6.52 -6.86
N LEU A 49 -2.01 5.21 -6.89
CA LEU A 49 -0.99 4.17 -6.81
C LEU A 49 0.01 4.30 -7.97
N LYS A 50 -0.49 4.44 -9.19
CA LYS A 50 0.36 4.67 -10.38
C LYS A 50 1.25 5.91 -10.23
N VAL A 51 0.69 7.03 -9.77
CA VAL A 51 1.47 8.26 -9.51
C VAL A 51 2.54 8.01 -8.45
N MET A 52 2.21 7.30 -7.37
CA MET A 52 3.16 6.96 -6.32
C MET A 52 4.33 6.10 -6.85
N GLU A 53 4.04 5.07 -7.63
CA GLU A 53 5.02 4.20 -8.27
C GLU A 53 5.94 4.97 -9.23
N GLU A 54 5.36 5.74 -10.15
CA GLU A 54 6.11 6.58 -11.09
C GLU A 54 7.00 7.61 -10.35
N SER A 55 6.46 8.24 -9.30
CA SER A 55 7.17 9.26 -8.53
C SER A 55 8.41 8.72 -7.81
N MET A 56 8.42 7.42 -7.50
CA MET A 56 9.51 6.70 -6.84
C MET A 56 10.37 5.89 -7.81
N ASN A 57 10.03 5.87 -9.10
CA ASN A 57 10.64 4.97 -10.10
C ASN A 57 10.54 3.50 -9.64
N ASP A 58 9.46 3.19 -8.92
CA ASP A 58 9.10 1.84 -8.50
C ASP A 58 8.31 1.16 -9.62
N LYS A 59 8.36 -0.18 -9.63
CA LYS A 59 7.61 -0.98 -10.60
C LYS A 59 6.44 -1.72 -9.97
N ASP A 60 6.62 -2.28 -8.76
CA ASP A 60 5.60 -3.14 -8.14
C ASP A 60 5.76 -3.24 -6.59
N TRP A 61 6.76 -2.60 -5.97
CA TRP A 61 6.98 -2.78 -4.53
C TRP A 61 5.96 -2.05 -3.67
N ILE A 62 5.50 -0.87 -4.10
CA ILE A 62 4.49 -0.10 -3.38
C ILE A 62 3.17 -0.86 -3.39
N SER A 63 2.70 -1.28 -4.56
CA SER A 63 1.49 -2.10 -4.70
C SER A 63 1.58 -3.40 -3.91
N TRP A 64 2.65 -4.19 -4.09
CA TRP A 64 2.88 -5.41 -3.30
C TRP A 64 2.87 -5.15 -1.79
N TRP A 65 3.53 -4.07 -1.34
CA TRP A 65 3.60 -3.75 0.09
C TRP A 65 2.25 -3.34 0.68
N MET A 66 1.42 -2.65 -0.10
CA MET A 66 0.10 -2.23 0.32
C MET A 66 -0.86 -3.42 0.41
N PHE A 67 -0.93 -4.24 -0.65
CA PHE A 67 -1.93 -5.30 -0.77
C PHE A 67 -1.50 -6.63 -0.16
N GLU A 68 -0.31 -7.12 -0.50
CA GLU A 68 0.16 -8.43 -0.04
C GLU A 68 0.67 -8.37 1.40
N LYS A 69 1.34 -7.26 1.77
CA LYS A 69 1.90 -7.10 3.12
C LYS A 69 0.95 -6.35 4.09
N ASP A 70 -0.27 -6.02 3.67
CA ASP A 70 -1.25 -5.22 4.44
C ASP A 70 -0.61 -3.98 5.09
N PHE A 71 -0.05 -3.09 4.26
CA PHE A 71 0.62 -1.88 4.72
C PHE A 71 1.69 -2.14 5.82
N GLY A 72 2.43 -3.24 5.69
CA GLY A 72 3.48 -3.65 6.64
C GLY A 72 3.00 -4.44 7.85
N ARG A 73 1.69 -4.69 8.00
CA ARG A 73 1.12 -5.42 9.13
C ARG A 73 1.33 -6.92 9.03
N ASP A 74 1.27 -7.51 7.84
CA ASP A 74 1.50 -8.94 7.68
C ASP A 74 3.00 -9.27 7.86
N LYS A 75 3.32 -9.94 8.97
CA LYS A 75 4.68 -10.36 9.32
C LYS A 75 5.12 -11.66 8.64
N LYS A 76 4.19 -12.43 8.08
CA LYS A 76 4.47 -13.64 7.31
C LYS A 76 4.96 -13.28 5.91
N MET A 77 4.44 -12.20 5.33
CA MET A 77 4.88 -11.70 4.03
C MET A 77 6.23 -10.97 4.12
N LYS A 78 7.21 -11.45 3.36
CA LYS A 78 8.60 -10.96 3.39
C LYS A 78 9.12 -10.70 1.98
N GLY A 79 9.79 -9.55 1.81
CA GLY A 79 10.61 -9.29 0.64
C GLY A 79 12.02 -9.82 0.87
N TYR A 80 12.69 -10.27 -0.20
CA TYR A 80 14.05 -10.79 -0.15
C TYR A 80 14.96 -10.06 -1.14
N HIS A 81 16.19 -9.78 -0.71
CA HIS A 81 17.28 -9.44 -1.62
C HIS A 81 17.68 -10.65 -2.46
N LYS A 82 18.36 -10.44 -3.59
CA LYS A 82 18.87 -11.51 -4.46
C LYS A 82 19.78 -12.52 -3.73
N ASN A 83 20.39 -12.12 -2.63
CA ASN A 83 21.25 -12.97 -1.79
C ASN A 83 20.47 -13.74 -0.69
N GLY A 84 19.13 -13.72 -0.72
CA GLY A 84 18.28 -14.42 0.23
C GLY A 84 18.09 -13.70 1.57
N ARG A 85 18.69 -12.52 1.79
CA ARG A 85 18.46 -11.75 3.03
C ARG A 85 17.09 -11.06 3.00
N VAL A 86 16.38 -11.12 4.12
CA VAL A 86 15.09 -10.44 4.30
C VAL A 86 15.27 -8.92 4.25
N ILE A 87 14.37 -8.26 3.53
CA ILE A 87 14.26 -6.81 3.45
C ILE A 87 13.35 -6.34 4.59
N LYS A 88 13.80 -5.37 5.39
CA LYS A 88 12.94 -4.72 6.38
C LYS A 88 11.93 -3.81 5.66
N LEU A 89 10.64 -4.12 5.83
CA LEU A 89 9.52 -3.43 5.17
C LEU A 89 8.33 -3.33 6.13
N ASP A 90 8.55 -3.01 7.41
CA ASP A 90 7.47 -3.00 8.41
C ASP A 90 6.67 -1.70 8.46
N THR A 91 7.21 -0.63 7.88
CA THR A 91 6.64 0.72 7.92
C THR A 91 6.75 1.41 6.57
N ALA A 92 5.93 2.43 6.33
CA ALA A 92 6.05 3.29 5.13
C ALA A 92 7.45 3.92 5.02
N GLU A 93 8.08 4.23 6.17
CA GLU A 93 9.47 4.71 6.19
C GLU A 93 10.47 3.64 5.75
N ASP A 94 10.32 2.39 6.18
CA ASP A 94 11.18 1.29 5.75
C ASP A 94 11.06 1.05 4.24
N LEU A 95 9.81 1.07 3.71
CA LEU A 95 9.54 1.00 2.28
C LEU A 95 10.21 2.15 1.53
N TYR A 96 10.04 3.40 1.99
CA TYR A 96 10.68 4.56 1.36
C TYR A 96 12.21 4.42 1.31
N LYS A 97 12.83 4.00 2.42
CA LYS A 97 14.29 3.78 2.49
C LYS A 97 14.73 2.70 1.51
N TYR A 98 13.96 1.62 1.38
CA TYR A 98 14.21 0.57 0.41
C TYR A 98 14.14 1.10 -1.03
N LEU A 99 13.08 1.82 -1.39
CA LEU A 99 12.89 2.38 -2.72
C LEU A 99 14.02 3.35 -3.08
N VAL A 100 14.33 4.30 -2.20
CA VAL A 100 15.44 5.25 -2.39
C VAL A 100 16.78 4.54 -2.52
N LYS A 101 17.01 3.43 -1.84
CA LYS A 101 18.29 2.71 -1.95
C LYS A 101 18.44 1.96 -3.27
N ASN A 102 17.35 1.40 -3.80
CA ASN A 102 17.42 0.46 -4.94
C ASN A 102 17.00 1.08 -6.29
N TYR A 103 16.26 2.19 -6.26
CA TYR A 103 15.68 2.81 -7.46
C TYR A 103 16.10 4.26 -7.68
N LYS A 104 17.04 4.78 -6.87
CA LYS A 104 17.63 6.11 -7.09
C LYS A 104 18.30 6.10 -8.45
N LYS A 105 17.83 6.96 -9.36
CA LYS A 105 18.60 7.34 -10.54
C LYS A 105 19.72 8.28 -10.11
#